data_AF-A0A318Q8R4-F1
#
_entry.id   AF-A0A318Q8R4-F1
#
_cell.length_a   1.000
_cell.length_b   1.000
_cell.length_c   1.000
_cell.angle_alpha   90.00
_cell.angle_beta   90.00
_cell.angle_gamma   90.00
#
_symmetry.space_group_name_H-M   'P 1'
#
loop_
_entity.id
_entity.type
_entity.pdbx_description
1 polymer ?
#
loop_
_entity_poly.entity_id
_entity_poly.type
_entity_poly.pdbx_seq_one_letter_code
_entity_poly.pdbx_strand_id
1 'polypeptide(L)'
;MIIDGLLLFSNAQDLTALAAGVATPSTNIIDFSQNRDFGPTGPFKVFAECGTLPMADTETATGTATEASGAVTGIAVASGGAGYSSAPVVTISGGAGAEATATVENGVVTGFTVTAGGAGYTSAPTVTVAAPPDPTMDVAVQISQDGSDWDTLEEFPGIDLTALAQRTPFLVRAKPAFSNTLYRYMRLTYTASVALDVGTVTAGINLDVPANVPYPRNYVA
;
A
#
# COMPACT_ATOMS: atom_id res chain seq x y z
N MET A 1 37.30 11.67 -8.49
CA MET A 1 36.83 10.35 -8.94
C MET A 1 35.78 9.91 -7.96
N ILE A 2 34.50 10.10 -8.31
CA ILE A 2 33.35 9.69 -7.49
C ILE A 2 33.30 8.17 -7.65
N ILE A 3 33.60 7.42 -6.59
CA ILE A 3 33.73 5.95 -6.65
C ILE A 3 32.43 5.25 -6.20
N ASP A 4 31.44 6.00 -5.70
CA ASP A 4 30.13 5.44 -5.34
C ASP A 4 29.03 6.31 -5.93
N GLY A 5 28.55 5.93 -7.12
CA GLY A 5 27.40 6.52 -7.79
C GLY A 5 26.06 6.19 -7.11
N LEU A 6 25.99 6.12 -5.78
CA LEU A 6 24.77 5.77 -5.03
C LEU A 6 24.39 6.87 -4.05
N LEU A 7 23.17 7.39 -4.14
CA LEU A 7 22.59 8.34 -3.18
C LEU A 7 21.38 7.70 -2.50
N LEU A 8 21.30 7.72 -1.17
CA LEU A 8 20.23 7.01 -0.45
C LEU A 8 19.15 7.97 0.08
N PHE A 9 17.88 7.65 -0.21
CA PHE A 9 16.71 8.22 0.47
C PHE A 9 16.50 7.58 1.86
N SER A 10 16.93 6.33 2.04
CA SER A 10 16.92 5.62 3.32
C SER A 10 17.90 4.46 3.29
N ASN A 11 18.40 4.05 4.47
CA ASN A 11 19.31 2.91 4.65
C ASN A 11 18.74 1.90 5.65
N ALA A 12 17.49 1.47 5.41
CA ALA A 12 16.56 0.76 6.31
C ALA A 12 15.68 1.68 7.18
N GLN A 13 14.85 2.49 6.53
CA GLN A 13 13.77 3.20 7.23
C GLN A 13 12.73 2.21 7.72
N ASP A 14 12.39 2.30 8.99
CA ASP A 14 11.31 1.54 9.60
C ASP A 14 9.96 2.10 9.16
N LEU A 15 9.11 1.23 8.61
CA LEU A 15 7.72 1.52 8.24
C LEU A 15 6.75 0.72 9.13
N THR A 16 7.25 0.09 10.19
CA THR A 16 6.43 -0.56 11.20
C THR A 16 5.43 0.42 11.80
N ALA A 17 4.19 -0.01 11.98
CA ALA A 17 3.08 0.81 12.47
C ALA A 17 2.75 2.04 11.61
N LEU A 18 3.13 2.02 10.32
CA LEU A 18 2.66 3.01 9.36
C LEU A 18 1.12 2.93 9.26
N ALA A 19 0.45 4.06 9.48
CA ALA A 19 -0.99 4.16 9.39
C ALA A 19 -1.49 4.12 7.93
N ALA A 20 -2.66 3.52 7.72
CA ALA A 20 -3.32 3.46 6.42
C ALA A 20 -3.58 4.89 5.86
N GLY A 21 -3.27 5.09 4.57
CA GLY A 21 -3.54 6.32 3.84
C GLY A 21 -2.67 7.52 4.21
N VAL A 22 -1.73 7.37 5.15
CA VAL A 22 -0.85 8.48 5.58
C VAL A 22 0.44 8.47 4.77
N ALA A 23 0.64 9.49 3.95
CA ALA A 23 1.88 9.69 3.21
C ALA A 23 3.04 9.95 4.17
N THR A 24 4.00 9.03 4.21
CA THR A 24 5.18 9.10 5.08
C THR A 24 6.43 9.37 4.27
N PRO A 25 7.08 10.54 4.45
CA PRO A 25 8.31 10.88 3.75
C PRO A 25 9.48 9.95 4.08
N SER A 26 10.43 9.85 3.14
CA SER A 26 11.70 9.20 3.39
C SER A 26 12.52 9.94 4.45
N THR A 27 13.24 9.19 5.28
CA THR A 27 14.07 9.74 6.37
C THR A 27 15.18 10.67 5.88
N ASN A 28 15.76 10.41 4.71
CA ASN A 28 16.70 11.33 4.07
C ASN A 28 16.05 12.09 2.92
N ILE A 29 16.52 13.31 2.74
CA ILE A 29 16.32 14.13 1.55
C ILE A 29 17.64 14.15 0.78
N ILE A 30 17.57 13.94 -0.53
CA ILE A 30 18.72 14.12 -1.41
C ILE A 30 18.81 15.59 -1.81
N ASP A 31 19.91 16.23 -1.45
CA ASP A 31 20.21 17.62 -1.79
C ASP A 31 21.12 17.71 -3.05
N PHE A 32 20.67 18.46 -4.04
CA PHE A 32 21.33 18.75 -5.31
C PHE A 32 21.90 20.18 -5.39
N SER A 33 21.74 20.99 -4.34
CA SER A 33 22.13 22.42 -4.30
C SER A 33 23.63 22.68 -4.40
N GLN A 34 24.48 21.70 -4.06
CA GLN A 34 25.95 21.80 -4.07
C GLN A 34 26.60 21.44 -5.43
N ASN A 35 25.92 21.68 -6.57
CA ASN A 35 26.46 21.38 -7.91
C ASN A 35 26.88 19.90 -8.10
N ARG A 36 26.05 18.95 -7.65
CA ARG A 36 26.12 17.60 -8.21
C ARG A 36 25.46 17.64 -9.59
N ASP A 37 26.22 18.11 -10.59
CA ASP A 37 25.76 18.34 -11.96
C ASP A 37 25.09 17.07 -12.55
N PHE A 38 23.76 17.09 -12.64
CA PHE A 38 23.04 16.23 -13.57
C PHE A 38 23.03 16.93 -14.92
N GLY A 39 24.05 16.63 -15.72
CA GLY A 39 24.08 17.05 -17.12
C GLY A 39 22.89 16.48 -17.90
N PRO A 40 22.47 17.11 -19.00
CA PRO A 40 21.21 16.84 -19.70
C PRO A 40 21.07 15.45 -20.39
N THR A 41 22.00 14.51 -20.15
CA THR A 41 22.16 13.31 -21.01
C THR A 41 22.36 11.98 -20.27
N GLY A 42 22.28 11.90 -18.93
CA GLY A 42 22.39 10.63 -18.20
C GLY A 42 21.08 10.23 -17.50
N PRO A 43 20.45 9.08 -17.79
CA PRO A 43 19.34 8.58 -16.98
C PRO A 43 19.84 8.14 -15.61
N PHE A 44 19.23 8.62 -14.53
CA PHE A 44 19.40 8.07 -13.19
C PHE A 44 18.28 7.04 -12.91
N LYS A 45 18.55 6.06 -12.04
CA LYS A 45 17.55 5.08 -11.61
C LYS A 45 17.20 5.30 -10.16
N VAL A 46 15.93 5.55 -9.88
CA VAL A 46 15.39 5.42 -8.53
C VAL A 46 15.10 3.95 -8.27
N PHE A 47 15.49 3.46 -7.10
CA PHE A 47 15.11 2.15 -6.60
C PHE A 47 14.58 2.23 -5.18
N ALA A 48 13.66 1.32 -4.87
CA ALA A 48 13.22 1.01 -3.53
C ALA A 48 13.17 -0.52 -3.41
N GLU A 49 13.69 -1.03 -2.31
CA GLU A 49 13.66 -2.43 -1.92
C GLU A 49 13.27 -2.54 -0.45
N CYS A 50 12.67 -3.67 -0.09
CA CYS A 50 12.34 -3.94 1.30
C CYS A 50 13.49 -4.72 1.97
N GLY A 51 13.97 -4.22 3.11
CA GLY A 51 14.91 -4.96 3.96
C GLY A 51 14.19 -6.12 4.66
N THR A 52 13.02 -5.83 5.21
CA THR A 52 12.00 -6.77 5.69
C THR A 52 10.71 -6.49 4.96
N LEU A 53 9.98 -7.55 4.58
CA LEU A 53 8.72 -7.38 3.84
C LEU A 53 7.75 -6.51 4.65
N PRO A 54 7.14 -5.48 4.06
CA PRO A 54 6.00 -4.84 4.66
C PRO A 54 4.87 -5.86 4.77
N MET A 55 4.48 -6.21 5.99
CA MET A 55 3.32 -7.06 6.25
C MET A 55 2.18 -6.17 6.71
N ALA A 56 1.08 -6.26 5.98
CA ALA A 56 -0.14 -5.54 6.28
C ALA A 56 -0.95 -6.25 7.37
N ASP A 57 -1.63 -5.47 8.20
CA ASP A 57 -2.65 -5.97 9.13
C ASP A 57 -3.95 -6.24 8.35
N THR A 58 -4.12 -7.46 7.88
CA THR A 58 -5.35 -7.91 7.21
C THR A 58 -5.94 -9.13 7.91
N GLU A 59 -7.19 -9.01 8.34
CA GLU A 59 -7.94 -10.08 9.00
C GLU A 59 -9.37 -10.12 8.44
N THR A 60 -9.86 -11.32 8.14
CA THR A 60 -11.25 -11.47 7.66
C THR A 60 -12.23 -11.33 8.84
N ALA A 61 -13.20 -10.43 8.70
CA ALA A 61 -14.26 -10.25 9.68
C ALA A 61 -15.15 -11.49 9.79
N THR A 62 -15.75 -11.70 10.96
CA THR A 62 -16.69 -12.79 11.21
C THR A 62 -17.95 -12.29 11.91
N GLY A 63 -19.08 -12.95 11.65
CA GLY A 63 -20.36 -12.61 12.28
C GLY A 63 -21.15 -13.86 12.65
N THR A 64 -22.01 -13.72 13.65
CA THR A 64 -22.93 -14.78 14.12
C THR A 64 -24.37 -14.36 13.88
N ALA A 65 -25.07 -15.09 13.02
CA ALA A 65 -26.48 -14.85 12.75
C ALA A 65 -27.38 -15.43 13.85
N THR A 66 -28.54 -14.81 14.02
CA THR A 66 -29.63 -15.29 14.86
C THR A 66 -30.90 -15.38 14.03
N GLU A 67 -31.66 -16.45 14.21
CA GLU A 67 -32.92 -16.72 13.54
C GLU A 67 -34.10 -16.82 14.51
N ALA A 68 -35.27 -16.39 14.03
CA ALA A 68 -36.54 -16.61 14.71
C ALA A 68 -37.64 -16.87 13.68
N SER A 69 -38.54 -17.81 13.98
CA SER A 69 -39.68 -18.15 13.12
C SER A 69 -39.30 -18.47 11.66
N GLY A 70 -38.11 -19.03 11.45
CA GLY A 70 -37.64 -19.42 10.11
C GLY A 70 -36.95 -18.33 9.31
N ALA A 71 -36.68 -17.15 9.89
CA ALA A 71 -36.01 -16.02 9.24
C ALA A 71 -34.84 -15.48 10.07
N VAL A 72 -33.82 -14.92 9.41
CA VAL A 72 -32.71 -14.22 10.04
C VAL A 72 -33.22 -12.90 10.64
N THR A 73 -32.90 -12.67 11.92
CA THR A 73 -33.36 -11.48 12.67
C THR A 73 -32.23 -10.52 13.03
N GLY A 74 -30.99 -10.99 13.04
CA GLY A 74 -29.83 -10.16 13.31
C GLY A 74 -28.53 -10.90 13.08
N ILE A 75 -27.44 -10.14 12.96
CA ILE A 75 -26.08 -10.66 12.88
C ILE A 75 -25.22 -9.85 13.85
N ALA A 76 -24.62 -10.52 14.83
CA ALA A 76 -23.65 -9.89 15.72
C ALA A 76 -22.25 -9.97 15.12
N VAL A 77 -21.45 -8.92 15.30
CA VAL A 77 -20.03 -8.95 14.94
C VAL A 77 -19.29 -9.84 15.94
N ALA A 78 -18.62 -10.88 15.44
CA ALA A 78 -17.79 -11.78 16.24
C ALA A 78 -16.32 -11.35 16.21
N SER A 79 -15.81 -10.97 15.03
CA SER A 79 -14.56 -10.23 14.83
C SER A 79 -14.80 -9.19 13.74
N GLY A 80 -14.32 -7.96 13.95
CA GLY A 80 -14.42 -6.90 12.94
C GLY A 80 -13.42 -7.06 11.79
N GLY A 81 -12.42 -7.95 11.94
CA GLY A 81 -11.31 -8.06 11.00
C GLY A 81 -10.48 -6.78 10.89
N ALA A 82 -9.65 -6.71 9.85
CA ALA A 82 -8.76 -5.58 9.55
C ALA A 82 -8.52 -5.47 8.03
N GLY A 83 -8.16 -4.27 7.57
CA GLY A 83 -7.80 -4.01 6.17
C GLY A 83 -8.97 -3.73 5.23
N TYR A 84 -10.19 -3.51 5.74
CA TYR A 84 -11.35 -3.22 4.90
C TYR A 84 -11.37 -1.76 4.45
N SER A 85 -11.10 -1.50 3.17
CA SER A 85 -11.25 -0.16 2.56
C SER A 85 -12.70 0.15 2.12
N SER A 86 -13.58 -0.85 2.11
CA SER A 86 -15.00 -0.73 1.79
C SER A 86 -15.79 -1.86 2.47
N ALA A 87 -17.12 -1.71 2.53
CA ALA A 87 -18.00 -2.72 3.11
C ALA A 87 -17.88 -4.06 2.35
N PRO A 88 -17.55 -5.18 3.03
CA PRO A 88 -17.46 -6.48 2.37
C PRO A 88 -18.82 -7.04 1.99
N VAL A 89 -18.81 -7.95 1.01
CA VAL A 89 -19.97 -8.78 0.69
C VAL A 89 -20.24 -9.74 1.84
N VAL A 90 -21.51 -9.83 2.25
CA VAL A 90 -21.98 -10.74 3.30
C VAL A 90 -22.90 -11.78 2.65
N THR A 91 -22.54 -13.06 2.79
CA THR A 91 -23.34 -14.19 2.31
C THR A 91 -23.91 -14.95 3.49
N ILE A 92 -25.20 -15.28 3.45
CA ILE A 92 -25.89 -16.04 4.50
C ILE A 92 -26.42 -17.34 3.90
N SER A 93 -26.17 -18.47 4.57
CA SER A 93 -26.62 -19.80 4.14
C SER A 93 -27.35 -20.56 5.26
N GLY A 94 -28.02 -21.67 4.92
CA GLY A 94 -28.88 -22.44 5.84
C GLY A 94 -30.39 -22.21 5.63
N GLY A 95 -30.75 -21.40 4.63
CA GLY A 95 -32.11 -21.06 4.22
C GLY A 95 -32.07 -20.34 2.88
N ALA A 96 -33.07 -19.52 2.54
CA ALA A 96 -33.13 -18.79 1.27
C ALA A 96 -33.55 -17.33 1.44
N GLY A 97 -32.95 -16.45 0.64
CA GLY A 97 -33.39 -15.06 0.48
C GLY A 97 -33.05 -14.12 1.63
N ALA A 98 -32.13 -14.49 2.53
CA ALA A 98 -31.59 -13.54 3.49
C ALA A 98 -30.51 -12.65 2.85
N GLU A 99 -30.57 -11.35 3.16
CA GLU A 99 -29.64 -10.35 2.70
C GLU A 99 -29.18 -9.50 3.89
N ALA A 100 -27.90 -9.18 3.91
CA ALA A 100 -27.33 -8.28 4.90
C ALA A 100 -26.21 -7.42 4.28
N THR A 101 -25.97 -6.27 4.89
CA THR A 101 -24.87 -5.36 4.56
C THR A 101 -23.97 -5.19 5.77
N ALA A 102 -22.67 -4.99 5.53
CA ALA A 102 -21.69 -4.67 6.57
C ALA A 102 -21.45 -3.16 6.65
N THR A 103 -21.18 -2.66 7.85
CA THR A 103 -20.69 -1.28 8.08
C THR A 103 -19.22 -1.36 8.43
N VAL A 104 -18.39 -0.51 7.80
CA VAL A 104 -16.94 -0.45 8.03
C VAL A 104 -16.56 0.95 8.52
N GLU A 105 -15.78 1.01 9.59
CA GLU A 105 -15.19 2.23 10.11
C GLU A 105 -13.71 1.98 10.43
N ASN A 106 -12.83 2.89 10.01
CA ASN A 106 -11.38 2.83 10.26
C ASN A 106 -10.73 1.48 9.89
N GLY A 107 -11.16 0.86 8.78
CA GLY A 107 -10.59 -0.41 8.32
C GLY A 107 -11.21 -1.67 8.92
N VAL A 108 -12.22 -1.54 9.79
CA VAL A 108 -12.79 -2.64 10.58
C VAL A 108 -14.30 -2.72 10.37
N VAL A 109 -14.88 -3.92 10.27
CA VAL A 109 -16.33 -4.13 10.27
C VAL A 109 -16.89 -3.86 11.67
N THR A 110 -17.74 -2.85 11.81
CA THR A 110 -18.34 -2.43 13.08
C THR A 110 -19.78 -2.88 13.27
N GLY A 111 -20.45 -3.34 12.20
CA GLY A 111 -21.83 -3.78 12.29
C GLY A 111 -22.33 -4.50 11.06
N PHE A 112 -23.48 -5.17 11.21
CA PHE A 112 -24.23 -5.79 10.15
C PHE A 112 -25.69 -5.34 10.20
N THR A 113 -26.27 -5.02 9.04
CA THR A 113 -27.70 -4.71 8.90
C THR A 113 -28.36 -5.75 8.02
N VAL A 114 -29.31 -6.50 8.58
CA VAL A 114 -30.14 -7.46 7.82
C VAL A 114 -31.20 -6.66 7.05
N THR A 115 -31.15 -6.72 5.71
CA THR A 115 -32.09 -6.03 4.81
C THR A 115 -33.24 -6.94 4.40
N ALA A 116 -33.02 -8.26 4.41
CA ALA A 116 -34.05 -9.27 4.25
C ALA A 116 -33.75 -10.46 5.16
N GLY A 117 -34.73 -10.91 5.94
CA GLY A 117 -34.57 -12.06 6.84
C GLY A 117 -34.61 -13.41 6.12
N GLY A 118 -35.10 -13.45 4.89
CA GLY A 118 -35.31 -14.71 4.16
C GLY A 118 -36.32 -15.64 4.81
N ALA A 119 -36.26 -16.92 4.45
CA ALA A 119 -37.11 -17.98 4.99
C ALA A 119 -36.42 -19.35 4.97
N GLY A 120 -36.98 -20.30 5.72
CA GLY A 120 -36.55 -21.71 5.70
C GLY A 120 -35.39 -22.05 6.61
N TYR A 121 -34.99 -21.13 7.49
CA TYR A 121 -33.91 -21.38 8.47
C TYR A 121 -34.45 -22.24 9.63
N THR A 122 -34.07 -23.51 9.66
CA THR A 122 -34.44 -24.46 10.74
C THR A 122 -33.33 -24.67 11.77
N SER A 123 -32.18 -24.02 11.56
CA SER A 123 -31.02 -23.96 12.44
C SER A 123 -30.30 -22.63 12.25
N ALA A 124 -29.33 -22.34 13.13
CA ALA A 124 -28.48 -21.17 13.04
C ALA A 124 -27.88 -21.00 11.63
N PRO A 125 -28.08 -19.83 10.98
CA PRO A 125 -27.50 -19.56 9.67
C PRO A 125 -25.97 -19.44 9.74
N THR A 126 -25.30 -19.82 8.65
CA THR A 126 -23.86 -19.55 8.50
C THR A 126 -23.66 -18.22 7.78
N VAL A 127 -22.89 -17.32 8.38
CA VAL A 127 -22.50 -16.03 7.81
C VAL A 127 -21.07 -16.12 7.29
N THR A 128 -20.89 -15.81 6.01
CA THR A 128 -19.57 -15.70 5.37
C THR A 128 -19.35 -14.26 4.94
N VAL A 129 -18.28 -13.66 5.43
CA VAL A 129 -17.84 -12.31 5.04
C VAL A 129 -16.70 -12.44 4.04
N ALA A 130 -16.71 -11.66 2.97
CA ALA A 130 -15.60 -11.61 2.04
C ALA A 130 -14.31 -11.10 2.73
N ALA A 131 -13.16 -11.60 2.28
CA ALA A 131 -11.87 -11.11 2.72
C ALA A 131 -11.67 -9.63 2.36
N PRO A 132 -10.84 -8.87 3.10
CA PRO A 132 -10.43 -7.55 2.68
C PRO A 132 -9.66 -7.61 1.34
N PRO A 133 -9.58 -6.49 0.59
CA PRO A 133 -8.75 -6.41 -0.61
C PRO A 133 -7.27 -6.66 -0.31
N ASP A 134 -6.52 -7.07 -1.32
CA ASP A 134 -5.07 -7.22 -1.19
C ASP A 134 -4.41 -5.87 -0.85
N PRO A 135 -3.48 -5.84 0.10
CA PRO A 135 -2.84 -4.61 0.54
C PRO A 135 -1.87 -4.08 -0.51
N THR A 136 -1.86 -2.76 -0.70
CA THR A 136 -1.00 -2.07 -1.66
C THR A 136 -0.24 -0.95 -0.99
N MET A 137 0.84 -0.50 -1.64
CA MET A 137 1.55 0.72 -1.27
C MET A 137 1.73 1.61 -2.48
N ASP A 138 1.41 2.88 -2.32
CA ASP A 138 1.76 3.91 -3.27
C ASP A 138 3.13 4.48 -2.88
N VAL A 139 3.99 4.66 -3.86
CA VAL A 139 5.27 5.35 -3.68
C VAL A 139 5.32 6.53 -4.63
N ALA A 140 5.62 7.72 -4.12
CA ALA A 140 5.81 8.89 -4.97
C ALA A 140 7.23 9.46 -4.82
N VAL A 141 7.79 9.87 -5.95
CA VAL A 141 9.02 10.67 -6.01
C VAL A 141 8.61 12.13 -5.92
N GLN A 142 9.06 12.80 -4.87
CA GLN A 142 8.77 14.21 -4.65
C GLN A 142 10.02 15.06 -4.81
N ILE A 143 9.83 16.27 -5.30
CA ILE A 143 10.88 17.25 -5.53
C ILE A 143 10.53 18.59 -4.92
N SER A 144 11.54 19.38 -4.59
CA SER A 144 11.36 20.69 -4.00
C SER A 144 12.47 21.66 -4.41
N GLN A 145 12.14 22.95 -4.46
CA GLN A 145 13.13 24.02 -4.65
C GLN A 145 13.75 24.49 -3.32
N ASP A 146 13.01 24.37 -2.21
CA ASP A 146 13.32 25.00 -0.93
C ASP A 146 13.38 24.02 0.26
N GLY A 147 13.00 22.77 0.04
CA GLY A 147 12.96 21.70 1.04
C GLY A 147 11.69 21.70 1.90
N SER A 148 10.76 22.62 1.64
CA SER A 148 9.54 22.81 2.43
C SER A 148 8.29 22.55 1.61
N ASP A 149 8.22 23.06 0.38
CA ASP A 149 7.13 22.83 -0.56
C ASP A 149 7.51 21.71 -1.54
N TRP A 150 6.68 20.68 -1.63
CA TRP A 150 7.00 19.46 -2.36
C TRP A 150 5.98 19.17 -3.46
N ASP A 151 6.47 19.02 -4.69
CA ASP A 151 5.69 18.58 -5.84
C ASP A 151 5.93 17.09 -6.09
N THR A 152 4.88 16.37 -6.50
CA THR A 152 5.01 14.99 -6.97
C THR A 152 5.53 15.00 -8.40
N LEU A 153 6.76 14.49 -8.58
CA LEU A 153 7.38 14.33 -9.89
C LEU A 153 6.88 13.06 -10.58
N GLU A 154 6.71 12.01 -9.81
CA GLU A 154 6.25 10.71 -10.30
C GLU A 154 5.54 9.95 -9.19
N GLU A 155 4.52 9.18 -9.57
CA GLU A 155 3.77 8.32 -8.67
C GLU A 155 3.74 6.89 -9.19
N PHE A 156 3.90 5.94 -8.28
CA PHE A 156 3.84 4.51 -8.50
C PHE A 156 2.71 3.96 -7.63
N PRO A 157 1.46 4.04 -8.10
CA PRO A 157 0.32 3.64 -7.32
C PRO A 157 0.13 2.12 -7.33
N GLY A 158 -0.47 1.58 -6.28
CA GLY A 158 -1.01 0.23 -6.24
C GLY A 158 0.04 -0.88 -6.25
N ILE A 159 1.21 -0.67 -5.67
CA ILE A 159 2.24 -1.72 -5.58
C ILE A 159 1.72 -2.81 -4.63
N ASP A 160 1.41 -3.99 -5.17
CA ASP A 160 0.93 -5.14 -4.42
C ASP A 160 1.98 -5.63 -3.42
N LEU A 161 1.66 -5.54 -2.13
CA LEU A 161 2.58 -5.93 -1.05
C LEU A 161 2.78 -7.45 -0.99
N THR A 162 1.82 -8.23 -1.47
CA THR A 162 1.91 -9.71 -1.50
C THR A 162 2.89 -10.21 -2.56
N ALA A 163 3.17 -9.38 -3.57
CA ALA A 163 4.12 -9.66 -4.63
C ALA A 163 5.57 -9.23 -4.30
N LEU A 164 5.79 -8.53 -3.19
CA LEU A 164 7.12 -8.07 -2.81
C LEU A 164 8.00 -9.21 -2.30
N ALA A 165 9.28 -9.14 -2.65
CA ALA A 165 10.31 -10.04 -2.15
C ALA A 165 11.43 -9.23 -1.48
N GLN A 166 11.94 -9.72 -0.36
CA GLN A 166 13.03 -9.04 0.36
C GLN A 166 14.23 -8.82 -0.55
N ARG A 167 14.86 -7.66 -0.43
CA ARG A 167 16.08 -7.28 -1.17
C ARG A 167 15.91 -7.37 -2.69
N THR A 168 14.67 -7.26 -3.16
CA THR A 168 14.33 -7.19 -4.57
C THR A 168 13.74 -5.80 -4.84
N PRO A 169 14.38 -5.01 -5.72
CA PRO A 169 13.84 -3.71 -6.09
C PRO A 169 12.47 -3.85 -6.73
N PHE A 170 11.47 -3.19 -6.16
CA PHE A 170 10.11 -3.17 -6.69
C PHE A 170 9.77 -1.87 -7.42
N LEU A 171 10.68 -0.89 -7.34
CA LEU A 171 10.61 0.38 -8.04
C LEU A 171 11.81 0.51 -8.98
N VAL A 172 11.60 0.60 -10.30
CA VAL A 172 12.66 0.97 -11.25
C VAL A 172 12.03 1.75 -12.40
N ARG A 173 12.25 3.07 -12.46
CA ARG A 173 11.97 3.85 -13.67
C ARG A 173 13.15 4.76 -14.02
N ALA A 174 13.41 4.89 -15.31
CA ALA A 174 14.26 5.91 -15.88
C ALA A 174 13.42 7.12 -16.34
N LYS A 175 13.88 8.32 -15.97
CA LYS A 175 13.56 9.63 -16.57
C LYS A 175 12.21 10.28 -16.20
N PRO A 176 12.19 11.09 -15.13
CA PRO A 176 11.42 12.32 -15.18
C PRO A 176 12.16 13.31 -16.08
N ALA A 177 11.51 13.83 -17.11
CA ALA A 177 12.04 14.96 -17.86
C ALA A 177 12.18 16.14 -16.87
N PHE A 178 13.43 16.53 -16.57
CA PHE A 178 13.64 17.76 -15.82
C PHE A 178 13.06 18.91 -16.65
N SER A 179 12.09 19.61 -16.05
CA SER A 179 11.69 20.95 -16.47
C SER A 179 12.94 21.83 -16.60
N ASN A 180 12.85 22.91 -17.36
CA ASN A 180 13.83 24.00 -17.36
C ASN A 180 13.96 24.71 -15.99
N THR A 181 13.15 24.30 -15.01
CA THR A 181 13.23 24.70 -13.60
C THR A 181 14.16 23.76 -12.83
N LEU A 182 15.17 24.30 -12.15
CA LEU A 182 16.09 23.55 -11.30
C LEU A 182 15.41 23.13 -10.00
N TYR A 183 15.44 21.84 -9.68
CA TYR A 183 15.02 21.31 -8.39
C TYR A 183 16.23 21.10 -7.49
N ARG A 184 16.09 21.40 -6.19
CA ARG A 184 17.20 21.32 -5.22
C ARG A 184 17.13 20.10 -4.34
N TYR A 185 15.93 19.60 -4.07
CA TYR A 185 15.73 18.50 -3.13
C TYR A 185 14.85 17.42 -3.75
N MET A 186 15.08 16.17 -3.36
CA MET A 186 14.22 15.04 -3.71
C MET A 186 14.04 14.11 -2.51
N ARG A 187 12.86 13.52 -2.40
CA ARG A 187 12.51 12.50 -1.40
C ARG A 187 11.54 11.48 -1.99
N LEU A 188 11.32 10.38 -1.27
CA LEU A 188 10.18 9.51 -1.52
C LEU A 188 9.07 9.75 -0.49
N THR A 189 7.84 9.41 -0.83
CA THR A 189 6.76 9.21 0.15
C THR A 189 6.14 7.84 -0.04
N TYR A 190 5.85 7.17 1.06
CA TYR A 190 5.21 5.86 1.11
C TYR A 190 3.80 6.02 1.70
N THR A 191 2.79 5.50 1.00
CA THR A 191 1.39 5.52 1.48
C THR A 191 0.84 4.10 1.38
N ALA A 192 0.63 3.44 2.51
CA ALA A 192 0.05 2.09 2.53
C ALA A 192 -1.48 2.15 2.48
N SER A 193 -2.14 1.24 1.76
CA SER A 193 -3.60 1.18 1.69
C SER A 193 -4.25 0.67 2.98
N VAL A 194 -3.46 0.01 3.82
CA VAL A 194 -3.80 -0.51 5.14
C VAL A 194 -2.65 -0.28 6.11
N ALA A 195 -2.88 -0.44 7.41
CA ALA A 195 -1.81 -0.32 8.40
C ALA A 195 -0.77 -1.43 8.21
N LEU A 196 0.50 -1.11 8.48
CA LEU A 196 1.59 -2.08 8.43
C LEU A 196 1.99 -2.53 9.83
N ASP A 197 2.10 -3.84 10.04
CA ASP A 197 2.54 -4.43 11.31
C ASP A 197 4.06 -4.49 11.44
N VAL A 198 4.76 -4.61 10.32
CA VAL A 198 6.22 -4.65 10.26
C VAL A 198 6.65 -4.29 8.85
N GLY A 199 7.82 -3.69 8.70
CA GLY A 199 8.46 -3.52 7.40
C GLY A 199 9.61 -2.52 7.45
N THR A 200 10.63 -2.73 6.63
CA THR A 200 11.71 -1.76 6.46
C THR A 200 11.98 -1.53 4.99
N VAL A 201 12.27 -0.28 4.61
CA VAL A 201 12.54 0.11 3.23
C VAL A 201 13.92 0.74 3.10
N THR A 202 14.68 0.26 2.12
CA THR A 202 15.90 0.89 1.64
C THR A 202 15.61 1.45 0.26
N ALA A 203 15.90 2.73 0.06
CA ALA A 203 15.67 3.37 -1.21
C ALA A 203 16.80 4.33 -1.55
N GLY A 204 17.07 4.46 -2.84
CA GLY A 204 18.12 5.33 -3.32
C GLY A 204 18.02 5.61 -4.81
N ILE A 205 18.99 6.38 -5.27
CA ILE A 205 19.25 6.67 -6.67
C ILE A 205 20.61 6.05 -7.02
N ASN A 206 20.62 5.19 -8.02
CA ASN A 206 21.87 4.78 -8.66
C ASN A 206 22.15 5.70 -9.87
N LEU A 207 23.31 6.33 -9.84
CA LEU A 207 23.84 7.33 -10.76
C LEU A 207 24.76 6.72 -11.81
N ASP A 208 25.31 5.53 -11.55
CA ASP A 208 26.05 4.72 -12.52
C ASP A 208 25.23 3.47 -12.84
N VAL A 209 24.82 3.29 -14.09
CA VAL A 209 24.21 2.03 -14.52
C VAL A 209 25.27 1.18 -15.22
N PRO A 210 25.96 0.24 -14.55
CA PRO A 210 26.54 -0.88 -15.24
C PRO A 210 25.39 -1.75 -15.77
N ALA A 211 25.35 -1.98 -17.07
CA ALA A 211 24.56 -3.05 -17.66
C ALA A 211 24.96 -4.37 -16.99
N ASN A 212 24.06 -5.04 -16.23
CA ASN A 212 23.96 -6.51 -16.11
C ASN A 212 23.09 -7.00 -14.93
N VAL A 213 21.81 -6.62 -14.88
CA VAL A 213 20.76 -7.49 -14.29
C VAL A 213 19.53 -7.42 -15.20
N PRO A 214 18.98 -8.54 -15.69
CA PRO A 214 17.75 -8.54 -16.49
C PRO A 214 16.58 -7.99 -15.66
N TYR A 215 15.87 -7.01 -16.21
CA TYR A 215 14.72 -6.37 -15.56
C TYR A 215 13.49 -7.31 -15.50
N PRO A 216 12.54 -7.07 -14.57
CA PRO A 216 11.24 -7.73 -14.58
C PRO A 216 10.48 -7.49 -15.89
N ARG A 217 9.61 -8.43 -16.27
CA ARG A 217 8.93 -8.51 -17.59
C ARG A 217 8.14 -7.27 -18.05
N ASN A 218 7.90 -6.29 -17.17
CA ASN A 218 7.13 -5.07 -17.48
C ASN A 218 8.00 -3.80 -17.61
N TYR A 219 9.32 -3.94 -17.73
CA TYR A 219 10.22 -2.81 -18.00
C TYR A 219 9.95 -2.22 -19.40
N VAL A 220 9.48 -0.97 -19.43
CA VAL A 220 9.44 -0.14 -20.64
C VAL A 220 10.60 0.86 -20.56
N ALA A 221 11.48 0.82 -21.56
CA ALA A 221 12.70 1.61 -21.65
C ALA A 221 12.46 3.12 -21.80
#